data_AF-A0A1Y3NJX3-F1
#
_entry.id   AF-A0A1Y3NJX3-F1
#
_cell.length_a   1.000
_cell.length_b   1.000
_cell.length_c   1.000
_cell.angle_alpha   90.00
_cell.angle_beta   90.00
_cell.angle_gamma   90.00
#
_symmetry.space_group_name_H-M   'P 1'
#
loop_
_entity.id
_entity.type
_entity.pdbx_description
1 polymer ?
#
loop_
_entity_poly.entity_id
_entity_poly.type
_entity_poly.pdbx_seq_one_letter_code
_entity_poly.pdbx_strand_id
1 'polypeptide(L)'
;MKEKRKHQFTKEIKLLMYGFGDVQNPRQDSAELLEDILYNYLQDICTKVARVGHKRGKIITDDFLYILRKDPKKLARCKELLIMQEDLRKARTLFEEPEMNIKGKKRLTNRPEDEKQ
;
A
#
# COMPACT_ATOMS: atom_id res chain seq x y z
N MET A 1 -16.34 11.02 32.56
CA MET A 1 -14.89 10.96 32.26
C MET A 1 -14.74 10.57 30.81
N LYS A 2 -14.00 11.31 29.98
CA LYS A 2 -13.72 10.88 28.59
C LYS A 2 -12.81 9.65 28.68
N GLU A 3 -13.23 8.53 28.11
CA GLU A 3 -12.41 7.33 27.98
C GLU A 3 -11.10 7.70 27.28
N LYS A 4 -9.97 7.31 27.88
CA LYS A 4 -8.65 7.53 27.29
C LYS A 4 -8.57 6.63 26.06
N ARG A 5 -8.44 7.20 24.86
CA ARG A 5 -8.36 6.43 23.62
C ARG A 5 -7.16 5.48 23.71
N LYS A 6 -7.38 4.22 23.33
CA LYS A 6 -6.32 3.22 23.28
C LYS A 6 -5.49 3.46 22.02
N HIS A 7 -4.20 3.75 22.20
CA HIS A 7 -3.25 3.83 21.11
C HIS A 7 -2.91 2.41 20.62
N GLN A 8 -3.12 2.17 19.33
CA GLN A 8 -2.97 0.85 18.68
C GLN A 8 -1.81 0.82 17.70
N PHE A 9 -1.41 1.98 17.17
CA PHE A 9 -0.42 2.11 16.09
C PHE A 9 0.90 2.70 16.56
N THR A 10 1.11 2.85 17.87
CA THR A 10 2.28 3.57 18.40
C THR A 10 3.61 2.98 17.93
N LYS A 11 3.68 1.65 17.73
CA LYS A 11 4.87 0.98 17.22
C LYS A 11 5.16 1.39 15.77
N GLU A 12 4.15 1.35 14.91
CA GLU A 12 4.23 1.73 13.51
C GLU A 12 4.53 3.23 13.36
N ILE A 13 3.92 4.06 14.22
CA ILE A 13 4.17 5.50 14.27
C ILE A 13 5.62 5.80 14.61
N LYS A 14 6.23 5.11 15.59
CA LYS A 14 7.66 5.27 15.90
C LYS A 14 8.57 4.91 14.72
N LEU A 15 8.26 3.82 14.01
CA LEU A 15 9.01 3.45 12.79
C LEU A 15 8.87 4.52 11.71
N LEU A 16 7.68 5.09 11.56
CA LEU A 16 7.42 6.17 10.61
C LEU A 16 8.19 7.45 10.99
N MET A 17 8.19 7.83 12.27
CA MET A 17 8.94 8.97 12.79
C MET A 17 10.44 8.83 12.47
N TYR A 18 11.03 7.66 12.75
CA TYR A 18 12.41 7.37 12.36
C TYR A 18 12.61 7.45 10.83
N GLY A 19 11.70 6.89 10.05
CA GLY A 19 11.73 6.98 8.58
C GLY A 19 11.65 8.41 8.02
N PHE A 20 11.07 9.34 8.78
CA PHE A 20 11.04 10.77 8.47
C PHE A 20 12.20 11.57 9.08
N GLY A 21 13.18 10.90 9.71
CA GLY A 21 14.41 11.51 10.21
C GLY A 21 14.43 11.80 11.72
N ASP A 22 13.49 11.28 12.49
CA ASP A 22 13.57 11.32 13.96
C ASP A 22 14.62 10.31 14.50
N VAL A 23 14.83 10.28 15.81
CA VAL A 23 15.72 9.33 16.48
C VAL A 23 15.22 7.88 16.37
N GLN A 24 16.13 6.91 16.50
CA GLN A 24 15.81 5.47 16.36
C GLN A 24 14.73 4.98 17.33
N ASN A 25 14.67 5.53 18.55
CA ASN A 25 13.63 5.22 19.52
C ASN A 25 12.93 6.51 19.96
N PRO A 26 11.95 7.00 19.18
CA PRO A 26 11.21 8.21 19.51
C PRO A 26 10.48 8.08 20.84
N ARG A 27 10.32 9.21 21.53
CA ARG A 27 9.64 9.24 22.82
C ARG A 27 8.21 8.75 22.70
N GLN A 28 7.76 8.01 23.72
CA GLN A 28 6.42 7.41 23.76
C GLN A 28 5.31 8.46 23.68
N ASP A 29 5.41 9.52 24.47
CA ASP A 29 4.42 10.61 24.50
C ASP A 29 4.29 11.35 23.17
N SER A 30 5.41 11.53 22.45
CA SER A 30 5.43 12.16 21.13
C SER A 30 4.77 11.28 20.08
N ALA A 31 5.02 9.97 20.13
CA ALA A 31 4.37 9.01 19.23
C ALA A 31 2.86 8.89 19.49
N GLU A 32 2.44 8.86 20.77
CA GLU A 32 1.02 8.86 21.15
C GLU A 32 0.31 10.13 20.68
N LEU A 33 0.94 11.30 20.87
CA LEU A 33 0.39 12.56 20.37
C LEU A 33 0.26 12.56 18.84
N LEU A 34 1.28 12.05 18.13
CA LEU A 34 1.23 11.97 16.68
C LEU A 34 0.13 11.01 16.19
N GLU A 35 -0.10 9.92 16.91
CA GLU A 35 -1.21 9.00 16.65
C GLU A 35 -2.57 9.68 16.83
N ASP A 36 -2.76 10.48 17.88
CA ASP A 36 -3.97 11.28 18.09
C ASP A 36 -4.19 12.30 16.96
N ILE A 37 -3.12 12.98 16.52
CA ILE A 37 -3.18 13.92 15.38
C ILE A 37 -3.58 13.18 14.09
N LEU A 38 -2.97 12.02 13.84
CA LEU A 38 -3.29 11.18 12.69
C LEU A 38 -4.76 10.74 12.71
N TYR A 39 -5.27 10.32 13.88
CA TYR A 39 -6.66 9.90 14.03
C TYR A 39 -7.63 11.03 13.67
N ASN A 40 -7.39 12.24 14.19
CA ASN A 40 -8.23 13.40 13.87
C ASN A 40 -8.19 13.74 12.38
N TYR A 41 -7.00 13.68 11.75
CA TYR A 41 -6.86 13.89 10.31
C TYR A 41 -7.64 12.87 9.48
N LEU A 42 -7.56 11.58 9.84
CA LEU A 42 -8.30 10.51 9.16
C LEU A 42 -9.81 10.68 9.34
N GLN A 43 -10.26 10.99 10.55
CA GLN A 43 -11.67 11.25 10.84
C GLN A 43 -12.23 12.39 9.96
N ASP A 44 -11.48 13.48 9.83
CA ASP A 44 -11.86 14.63 9.00
C ASP A 44 -11.95 14.28 7.51
N ILE A 45 -10.96 13.53 6.99
CA ILE A 45 -10.99 13.09 5.59
C ILE A 45 -12.14 12.13 5.33
N CYS A 46 -12.29 11.09 6.15
CA CYS A 46 -13.35 10.09 6.01
C CYS A 46 -14.74 10.74 6.09
N THR A 47 -14.93 11.72 6.97
CA THR A 47 -16.19 12.47 7.06
C THR A 47 -16.47 13.25 5.78
N LYS A 48 -15.46 13.92 5.20
CA LYS A 48 -15.61 14.66 3.93
C LYS A 48 -15.91 13.71 2.77
N VAL A 49 -15.22 12.58 2.69
CA VAL A 49 -15.43 11.54 1.67
C VAL A 49 -16.82 10.94 1.78
N ALA A 50 -17.26 10.59 2.99
CA ALA A 50 -18.60 10.04 3.23
C ALA A 50 -19.71 10.99 2.75
N ARG A 51 -19.56 12.30 2.97
CA ARG A 51 -20.51 13.32 2.47
C ARG A 51 -20.60 13.34 0.94
N VAL A 52 -19.49 13.11 0.24
CA VAL A 52 -19.47 13.04 -1.24
C VAL A 52 -20.13 11.75 -1.71
N GLY A 53 -19.74 10.61 -1.13
CA GLY A 53 -20.29 9.29 -1.47
C GLY A 53 -21.76 9.09 -1.07
N HIS A 54 -22.27 9.88 -0.12
CA HIS A 54 -23.63 9.75 0.43
C HIS A 54 -24.70 9.74 -0.66
N LYS A 55 -24.62 10.64 -1.64
CA LYS A 55 -25.61 10.72 -2.74
C LYS A 55 -25.67 9.45 -3.58
N ARG A 56 -24.54 8.74 -3.70
CA ARG A 56 -24.43 7.48 -4.45
C ARG A 56 -24.72 6.25 -3.59
N GLY A 57 -24.79 6.40 -2.26
CA GLY A 57 -24.91 5.28 -1.32
C GLY A 57 -23.67 4.39 -1.21
N LYS A 58 -22.56 4.74 -1.87
CA LYS A 58 -21.28 4.02 -1.78
C LYS A 58 -20.08 4.96 -1.93
N ILE A 59 -19.06 4.69 -1.13
CA ILE A 59 -17.75 5.35 -1.19
C ILE A 59 -16.89 4.61 -2.22
N ILE A 60 -16.22 5.34 -3.11
CA ILE A 60 -15.24 4.81 -4.06
C ILE A 60 -13.93 5.59 -3.96
N THR A 61 -12.86 5.05 -4.54
CA THR A 61 -11.52 5.65 -4.53
C THR A 61 -11.50 7.09 -5.05
N ASP A 62 -12.27 7.38 -6.10
CA ASP A 62 -12.35 8.72 -6.68
C ASP A 62 -12.88 9.79 -5.70
N ASP A 63 -13.65 9.40 -4.68
CA ASP A 63 -14.13 10.33 -3.66
C ASP A 63 -12.94 10.86 -2.83
N PHE A 64 -11.95 10.00 -2.52
CA PHE A 64 -10.73 10.42 -1.85
C PHE A 64 -9.89 11.35 -2.73
N LEU A 65 -9.74 11.02 -4.01
CA LEU A 65 -9.03 11.87 -4.97
C LEU A 65 -9.70 13.25 -5.10
N TYR A 66 -11.04 13.28 -5.10
CA TYR A 66 -11.79 14.53 -5.12
C TYR A 66 -11.54 15.36 -3.85
N ILE A 67 -11.56 14.77 -2.66
CA ILE A 67 -11.27 15.50 -1.41
C ILE A 67 -9.84 16.04 -1.39
N LEU A 68 -8.87 15.28 -1.92
CA LEU A 68 -7.46 15.68 -1.97
C LEU A 68 -7.11 16.64 -3.12
N ARG A 69 -8.06 17.00 -3.99
CA ARG A 69 -7.79 17.79 -5.21
C ARG A 69 -7.11 19.15 -4.99
N LYS A 70 -7.21 19.71 -3.78
CA LYS A 70 -6.59 20.99 -3.41
C LYS A 70 -5.15 20.85 -2.89
N ASP A 71 -4.69 19.62 -2.63
CA ASP A 71 -3.32 19.31 -2.25
C ASP A 71 -2.64 18.55 -3.39
N PRO A 72 -1.91 19.27 -4.29
CA PRO A 72 -1.35 18.65 -5.49
C PRO A 72 -0.31 17.57 -5.16
N LYS A 73 0.43 17.68 -4.04
CA LYS A 73 1.43 16.70 -3.65
C LYS A 73 0.78 15.40 -3.19
N LYS A 74 -0.23 15.50 -2.31
CA LYS A 74 -0.99 14.31 -1.85
C LYS A 74 -1.75 13.66 -3.00
N LEU A 75 -2.37 14.47 -3.87
CA LEU A 75 -3.10 13.96 -5.03
C LEU A 75 -2.18 13.21 -6.00
N ALA A 76 -1.03 13.78 -6.34
CA ALA A 76 -0.06 13.12 -7.22
C ALA A 76 0.39 11.78 -6.61
N ARG A 77 0.72 11.77 -5.32
CA ARG A 77 1.14 10.56 -4.64
C ARG A 77 0.07 9.47 -4.63
N CYS A 78 -1.20 9.83 -4.39
CA CYS A 78 -2.30 8.88 -4.46
C CYS A 78 -2.47 8.28 -5.85
N LYS A 79 -2.35 9.10 -6.91
CA LYS A 79 -2.44 8.62 -8.30
C LYS A 79 -1.32 7.65 -8.65
N GLU A 80 -0.08 7.96 -8.27
CA GLU A 80 1.06 7.06 -8.46
C GLU A 80 0.81 5.69 -7.81
N LEU A 81 0.33 5.68 -6.56
CA LEU A 81 0.06 4.43 -5.83
C LEU A 81 -1.03 3.59 -6.51
N LEU A 82 -2.08 4.23 -7.04
CA LEU A 82 -3.13 3.52 -7.78
C LEU A 82 -2.62 2.93 -9.10
N ILE A 83 -1.75 3.65 -9.80
CA ILE A 83 -1.09 3.15 -11.02
C ILE A 83 -0.21 1.94 -10.67
N MET A 84 0.63 2.05 -9.65
CA MET A 84 1.49 0.94 -9.21
C MET A 84 0.68 -0.28 -8.78
N GLN A 85 -0.44 -0.10 -8.09
CA GLN A 85 -1.34 -1.19 -7.72
C GLN A 85 -1.90 -1.90 -8.96
N GLU A 86 -2.29 -1.15 -9.97
CA GLU A 86 -2.82 -1.68 -11.23
C GLU A 86 -1.74 -2.44 -12.02
N ASP A 87 -0.51 -1.92 -12.06
CA ASP A 87 0.63 -2.60 -12.69
C ASP A 87 0.97 -3.91 -11.98
N LEU A 88 0.99 -3.91 -10.64
CA LEU A 88 1.16 -5.12 -9.85
C LEU A 88 0.05 -6.16 -10.10
N ARG A 89 -1.19 -5.70 -10.25
CA ARG A 89 -2.34 -6.57 -10.56
C ARG A 89 -2.17 -7.23 -11.93
N LYS A 90 -1.81 -6.46 -12.96
CA LYS A 90 -1.54 -6.98 -14.31
C LYS A 90 -0.36 -7.95 -14.33
N ALA A 91 0.71 -7.63 -13.61
CA ALA A 91 1.87 -8.50 -13.51
C ALA A 91 1.48 -9.87 -12.94
N ARG A 92 0.67 -9.91 -11.88
CA ARG A 92 0.18 -11.16 -11.28
C ARG A 92 -0.65 -12.00 -12.27
N THR A 93 -1.55 -11.37 -13.02
CA THR A 93 -2.38 -12.10 -14.00
C THR A 93 -1.59 -12.79 -15.10
N LEU A 94 -0.44 -12.23 -15.51
CA LEU A 94 0.43 -12.86 -16.52
C LEU A 94 1.08 -14.16 -16.04
N PHE A 95 1.22 -14.36 -14.72
CA PHE A 95 1.77 -15.58 -14.14
C PHE A 95 0.70 -16.61 -13.77
N GLU A 96 -0.58 -16.23 -13.79
CA GLU A 96 -1.72 -17.10 -13.49
C GLU A 96 -2.33 -17.74 -14.75
N GLU A 97 -1.88 -17.36 -15.95
CA GLU A 97 -2.21 -18.11 -17.17
C GLU A 97 -1.64 -19.54 -17.05
N PRO A 98 -2.47 -20.58 -17.15
CA PRO A 98 -2.01 -21.96 -17.02
C PRO A 98 -0.95 -22.21 -18.09
N GLU A 99 0.20 -22.76 -17.68
CA GLU A 99 1.30 -23.08 -18.58
C GLU A 99 0.76 -23.66 -19.90
N MET A 100 0.88 -22.89 -20.98
CA MET A 100 0.66 -23.39 -22.33
C MET A 100 1.53 -24.63 -22.46
N ASN A 101 0.89 -25.80 -22.53
CA ASN A 101 1.51 -27.11 -22.62
C ASN A 101 2.54 -27.14 -23.75
N ILE A 102 3.81 -26.85 -23.45
CA ILE A 102 4.91 -26.97 -24.40
C ILE A 102 5.23 -28.47 -24.52
N LYS A 103 4.37 -29.21 -25.22
CA LYS A 103 4.72 -30.50 -25.78
C LYS A 103 5.81 -30.27 -26.82
N GLY A 104 7.05 -30.57 -26.46
CA GLY A 104 8.12 -30.85 -27.40
C GLY A 104 9.23 -29.80 -27.48
N LYS A 105 10.08 -29.72 -26.46
CA LYS A 105 11.49 -29.39 -26.69
C LYS A 105 12.33 -30.61 -26.34
N LYS A 106 12.69 -31.40 -27.37
CA LYS A 106 13.73 -32.42 -27.25
C LYS A 106 14.99 -31.73 -26.73
N ARG A 107 15.52 -32.20 -25.60
CA ARG A 107 16.82 -31.78 -25.08
C ARG A 107 17.89 -32.18 -26.09
N LEU A 108 18.62 -31.21 -26.66
CA LEU A 108 19.92 -31.49 -27.28
C LEU A 108 20.91 -31.77 -26.16
N THR A 109 21.23 -33.03 -25.93
CA THR A 109 22.45 -33.42 -25.23
C THR A 109 23.32 -34.20 -26.20
N ASN A 110 24.18 -33.47 -26.92
CA ASN A 110 25.34 -34.06 -27.56
C ASN A 110 26.46 -34.16 -26.51
N ARG A 111 26.77 -35.38 -26.07
CA ARG A 111 28.10 -35.72 -25.56
C ARG A 111 28.33 -37.21 -25.79
N PRO A 112 29.27 -37.60 -26.67
CA PRO A 112 29.62 -39.01 -26.87
C PRO A 112 30.40 -39.49 -25.64
N GLU A 113 29.93 -40.57 -25.02
CA GLU A 113 30.68 -41.29 -23.99
C GLU A 113 31.55 -42.36 -24.67
N ASP A 114 32.76 -41.97 -25.04
CA ASP A 114 33.87 -42.90 -25.25
C ASP A 114 34.92 -42.58 -24.20
N GLU A 115 35.02 -43.42 -23.17
CA GLU A 115 36.24 -43.81 -22.43
C GLU A 115 35.88 -44.37 -21.04
N LYS A 116 35.85 -45.70 -20.90
CA LYS A 116 36.95 -46.50 -20.30
C LYS A 116 36.47 -47.81 -19.68
N GLN A 117 37.14 -48.86 -20.18
CA GLN A 117 37.56 -50.13 -19.54
C GLN A 117 36.49 -51.16 -19.18
#